data_AF-A0A6M0ABN4-F1
#
_entry.id   AF-A0A6M0ABN4-F1
#
_cell.length_a   1.000
_cell.length_b   1.000
_cell.length_c   1.000
_cell.angle_alpha   90.00
_cell.angle_beta   90.00
_cell.angle_gamma   90.00
#
_symmetry.space_group_name_H-M   'P 1'
#
loop_
_entity.id
_entity.type
_entity.pdbx_description
1 polymer ?
#
loop_
_entity_poly.entity_id
_entity_poly.type
_entity_poly.pdbx_seq_one_letter_code
_entity_poly.pdbx_strand_id
1 'polypeptide(L)'
;TDRQPPMTWHWNGKKWTGAHLEGVEWGWVNWLLALAFVVCPTTLIGAAVYMFPPAPDSPVSWLPSAWVGLTFFCHLAIVVWLVMEFYQFPVWEYLRIGRQRILGR
;
A
#
# COMPACT_ATOMS: atom_id res chain seq x y z
N THR A 1 -31.77 2.86 -10.31
CA THR A 1 -30.84 1.91 -10.94
C THR A 1 -29.81 1.51 -9.92
N ASP A 2 -30.13 0.51 -9.11
CA ASP A 2 -29.27 -0.03 -8.06
C ASP A 2 -28.65 -1.33 -8.60
N ARG A 3 -27.35 -1.33 -8.85
CA ARG A 3 -26.61 -2.50 -9.35
C ARG A 3 -25.85 -3.10 -8.18
N GLN A 4 -26.52 -3.92 -7.38
CA GLN A 4 -25.85 -4.80 -6.44
C GLN A 4 -25.14 -5.90 -7.25
N PRO A 5 -23.82 -6.11 -7.09
CA PRO A 5 -23.09 -7.10 -7.88
C PRO A 5 -23.70 -8.50 -7.65
N PRO A 6 -23.92 -9.29 -8.71
CA PRO A 6 -24.58 -10.58 -8.58
C PRO A 6 -23.75 -11.49 -7.69
N MET A 7 -24.30 -11.80 -6.52
CA MET A 7 -23.75 -12.79 -5.60
C MET A 7 -23.90 -14.16 -6.26
N THR A 8 -22.90 -14.58 -7.04
CA THR A 8 -22.94 -15.84 -7.78
C THR A 8 -22.80 -17.00 -6.78
N TRP A 9 -23.92 -17.64 -6.46
CA TRP A 9 -23.93 -18.86 -5.67
C TRP A 9 -23.56 -20.05 -6.55
N HIS A 10 -22.58 -20.86 -6.14
CA HIS A 10 -22.25 -22.11 -6.80
C HIS A 10 -22.48 -23.30 -5.86
N TRP A 11 -23.10 -24.35 -6.39
CA TRP A 11 -23.41 -25.57 -5.66
C TRP A 11 -22.32 -26.61 -5.88
N ASN A 12 -21.64 -27.03 -4.81
CA ASN A 12 -20.58 -28.06 -4.87
C ASN A 12 -21.07 -29.44 -4.39
N GLY A 13 -22.30 -29.81 -4.74
CA GLY A 13 -22.86 -31.15 -4.49
C GLY A 13 -23.23 -31.48 -3.03
N LYS A 14 -22.69 -30.79 -2.03
CA LYS A 14 -23.01 -30.99 -0.60
C LYS A 14 -23.36 -29.72 0.16
N LYS A 15 -22.82 -28.57 -0.26
CA LYS A 15 -23.05 -27.28 0.37
C LYS A 15 -23.11 -26.19 -0.69
N TRP A 16 -23.88 -25.17 -0.39
CA TRP A 16 -23.87 -23.94 -1.13
C TRP A 16 -22.70 -23.09 -0.64
N THR A 17 -21.86 -22.69 -1.59
CA THR A 17 -20.73 -21.82 -1.30
C THR A 17 -21.03 -20.52 -2.04
N GLY A 18 -21.12 -19.42 -1.30
CA GLY A 18 -21.15 -18.11 -1.95
C GLY A 18 -19.80 -17.92 -2.63
N ALA A 19 -19.78 -17.54 -3.92
CA ALA A 19 -18.55 -17.15 -4.59
C ALA A 19 -18.07 -15.80 -4.03
N HIS A 20 -17.64 -15.81 -2.78
CA HIS A 20 -16.91 -14.72 -2.18
C HIS A 20 -15.51 -14.78 -2.74
N LEU A 21 -15.26 -14.11 -3.87
CA LEU A 21 -13.94 -13.73 -4.38
C LEU A 21 -12.79 -14.69 -3.97
N GLU A 22 -12.97 -15.99 -4.18
CA GLU A 22 -11.88 -16.96 -4.16
C GLU A 22 -11.07 -16.64 -5.41
N GLY A 23 -10.06 -15.78 -5.32
CA GLY A 23 -9.32 -15.43 -6.53
C GLY A 23 -8.34 -14.27 -6.49
N VAL A 24 -8.18 -13.55 -5.38
CA VAL A 24 -6.84 -13.02 -5.09
C VAL A 24 -6.24 -13.99 -4.12
N GLU A 25 -5.73 -15.12 -4.65
CA GLU A 25 -4.71 -15.86 -3.93
C GLU A 25 -3.66 -14.83 -3.56
N TRP A 26 -3.53 -14.55 -2.27
CA TRP A 26 -2.49 -13.69 -1.74
C TRP A 26 -1.18 -14.47 -1.81
N GLY A 27 -0.77 -14.78 -3.05
CA GLY A 27 0.43 -15.50 -3.35
C GLY A 27 1.61 -14.63 -2.95
N TRP A 28 2.68 -15.29 -2.55
CA TRP A 28 3.99 -14.69 -2.30
C TRP A 28 4.43 -13.69 -3.39
N VAL A 29 3.94 -13.86 -4.62
CA VAL A 29 4.15 -12.96 -5.75
C VAL A 29 3.65 -11.53 -5.47
N ASN A 30 2.48 -11.35 -4.85
CA ASN A 30 1.94 -10.03 -4.54
C ASN A 30 2.82 -9.30 -3.52
N TRP A 31 3.29 -10.01 -2.49
CA TRP A 31 4.23 -9.48 -1.51
C TRP A 31 5.59 -9.14 -2.13
N LEU A 32 6.10 -10.00 -3.01
CA LEU A 32 7.32 -9.74 -3.77
C LEU A 32 7.17 -8.51 -4.65
N LEU A 33 6.03 -8.35 -5.32
CA LEU A 33 5.76 -7.19 -6.18
C LEU A 33 5.66 -5.91 -5.35
N ALA A 34 4.98 -5.94 -4.20
CA ALA A 34 4.92 -4.81 -3.28
C ALA A 34 6.32 -4.44 -2.74
N LEU A 35 7.11 -5.44 -2.36
CA LEU A 35 8.49 -5.22 -1.90
C LEU A 35 9.35 -4.64 -3.03
N ALA A 36 9.29 -5.20 -4.23
CA ALA A 36 10.01 -4.71 -5.40
C ALA A 36 9.59 -3.28 -5.76
N PHE A 37 8.30 -2.96 -5.63
CA PHE A 37 7.77 -1.62 -5.86
C PHE A 37 8.31 -0.58 -4.87
N VAL A 38 8.64 -0.97 -3.64
CA VAL A 38 9.27 -0.08 -2.66
C VAL A 38 10.79 -0.02 -2.84
N VAL A 39 11.43 -1.18 -3.01
CA VAL A 39 12.90 -1.34 -3.04
C VAL A 39 13.51 -0.85 -4.35
N CYS A 40 12.90 -1.14 -5.49
CA CYS A 40 13.45 -0.75 -6.80
C CYS A 40 13.63 0.78 -6.95
N PRO A 41 12.61 1.63 -6.70
CA PRO A 41 12.79 3.08 -6.82
C PRO A 41 13.74 3.66 -5.77
N THR A 42 13.73 3.13 -4.54
CA THR A 42 14.65 3.60 -3.50
C THR A 42 16.10 3.21 -3.76
N THR A 43 16.34 1.99 -4.22
CA THR A 43 17.70 1.54 -4.58
C THR A 43 18.20 2.28 -5.81
N LEU A 44 17.35 2.54 -6.81
CA LEU A 44 17.72 3.34 -7.98
C LEU A 44 18.17 4.75 -7.60
N ILE A 45 17.40 5.43 -6.75
CA ILE A 45 17.74 6.79 -6.30
C ILE A 45 18.94 6.76 -5.36
N GLY A 46 19.02 5.79 -4.45
CA GLY A 46 20.19 5.63 -3.57
C GLY A 46 21.48 5.36 -4.33
N ALA A 47 21.42 4.54 -5.39
CA ALA A 47 22.53 4.30 -6.29
C ALA A 47 22.95 5.58 -7.04
N ALA A 48 21.99 6.42 -7.44
CA ALA A 48 22.29 7.72 -8.04
C ALA A 48 23.05 8.64 -7.08
N VAL A 49 22.66 8.69 -5.80
CA VAL A 49 23.37 9.45 -4.76
C VAL A 49 24.79 8.90 -4.53
N TYR A 50 24.96 7.58 -4.59
CA TYR A 50 26.26 6.94 -4.42
C TYR A 50 27.21 7.18 -5.61
N MET A 51 26.70 7.11 -6.85
CA MET A 51 27.50 7.35 -8.06
C MET A 51 27.85 8.83 -8.26
N PHE A 52 26.97 9.73 -7.85
CA PHE A 52 27.15 11.17 -7.96
C PHE A 52 27.07 11.82 -6.58
N PRO A 53 28.09 11.64 -5.73
CA PRO A 53 28.09 12.23 -4.40
C PRO A 53 28.01 13.76 -4.52
N PRO A 54 27.06 14.41 -3.83
CA PRO A 54 26.94 15.86 -3.87
C PRO A 54 28.16 16.52 -3.21
N ALA A 55 28.57 17.67 -3.73
CA ALA A 55 29.70 18.43 -3.17
C ALA A 55 29.43 18.74 -1.68
N PRO A 56 30.36 18.40 -0.78
CA PRO A 56 30.15 18.49 0.67
C PRO A 56 29.92 19.94 1.14
N ASP A 57 30.43 20.92 0.40
CA ASP A 57 30.34 22.35 0.72
C ASP A 57 29.07 23.02 0.16
N SER A 58 28.19 22.27 -0.51
CA SER A 58 26.95 22.81 -1.05
C SER A 58 25.83 22.76 -0.01
N PRO A 59 25.09 23.86 0.20
CA PRO A 59 23.95 23.90 1.13
C PRO A 59 22.79 22.97 0.72
N VAL A 60 22.82 22.41 -0.50
CA VAL A 60 21.77 21.55 -1.06
C VAL A 60 22.19 20.06 -1.07
N SER A 61 23.31 19.72 -0.44
CA SER A 61 23.84 18.34 -0.36
C SER A 61 22.93 17.35 0.37
N TRP A 62 22.01 17.85 1.22
CA TRP A 62 21.03 17.03 1.94
C TRP A 62 19.82 16.61 1.09
N LEU A 63 19.52 17.32 0.01
CA LEU A 63 18.33 17.12 -0.81
C LEU A 63 18.29 15.72 -1.44
N PRO A 64 19.36 15.18 -2.05
CA PRO A 64 19.34 13.84 -2.62
C PRO A 64 19.08 12.76 -1.57
N SER A 65 19.70 12.88 -0.39
CA SER A 65 19.47 11.97 0.73
C SER A 65 18.03 12.04 1.27
N ALA A 66 17.49 13.24 1.42
CA ALA A 66 16.09 13.43 1.79
C ALA A 66 15.13 12.88 0.73
N TRP A 67 15.48 12.98 -0.56
CA TRP A 67 14.68 12.46 -1.67
C TRP A 67 14.61 10.93 -1.69
N VAL A 68 15.71 10.24 -1.34
CA VAL A 68 15.72 8.77 -1.14
C VAL A 68 14.74 8.38 -0.04
N GLY A 69 14.79 9.06 1.11
CA GLY A 69 13.87 8.83 2.21
C GLY A 69 12.41 9.09 1.81
N LEU A 70 12.14 10.23 1.17
CA LEU A 70 10.81 10.61 0.72
C LEU A 70 10.23 9.58 -0.25
N THR A 71 11.02 9.13 -1.22
CA THR A 71 10.57 8.10 -2.17
C THR A 71 10.29 6.77 -1.49
N PHE A 72 11.09 6.35 -0.50
CA PHE A 72 10.76 5.18 0.32
C PHE A 72 9.38 5.31 0.98
N PHE A 73 9.16 6.41 1.70
CA PHE A 73 7.91 6.63 2.43
C PHE A 73 6.69 6.75 1.51
N CYS A 74 6.82 7.42 0.37
CA CYS A 74 5.73 7.53 -0.60
C CYS A 74 5.35 6.16 -1.17
N HIS A 75 6.31 5.33 -1.59
CA HIS A 75 6.00 4.00 -2.13
C HIS A 75 5.45 3.06 -1.05
N LEU A 76 6.00 3.14 0.17
CA LEU A 76 5.47 2.39 1.31
C LEU A 76 4.02 2.80 1.62
N ALA A 77 3.72 4.10 1.60
CA ALA A 77 2.37 4.61 1.83
C ALA A 77 1.38 4.10 0.77
N ILE A 78 1.79 4.02 -0.50
CA ILE A 78 0.97 3.43 -1.57
C ILE A 78 0.68 1.95 -1.30
N VAL A 79 1.70 1.17 -0.92
CA VAL A 79 1.53 -0.25 -0.60
C VAL A 79 0.62 -0.44 0.61
N VAL A 80 0.85 0.33 1.68
CA VAL A 80 0.01 0.30 2.89
C VAL A 80 -1.44 0.67 2.55
N TRP A 81 -1.65 1.71 1.76
CA TRP A 81 -2.96 2.13 1.32
C TRP A 81 -3.65 1.04 0.48
N LEU A 82 -2.93 0.43 -0.46
CA LEU A 82 -3.45 -0.66 -1.29
C LEU A 82 -3.84 -1.87 -0.44
N VAL A 83 -3.04 -2.23 0.56
CA VAL A 83 -3.35 -3.29 1.52
C VAL A 83 -4.60 -2.95 2.32
N MET A 84 -4.74 -1.70 2.79
CA MET A 84 -5.94 -1.25 3.52
C MET A 84 -7.21 -1.34 2.66
N GLU A 85 -7.15 -0.88 1.41
CA GLU A 85 -8.25 -0.93 0.45
C GLU A 85 -8.67 -2.38 0.15
N PHE A 86 -7.69 -3.25 -0.14
CA PHE A 86 -7.93 -4.66 -0.41
C PHE A 86 -8.50 -5.42 0.77
N TYR A 87 -8.09 -5.10 2.00
CA TYR A 87 -8.58 -5.79 3.19
C TYR A 87 -10.02 -5.38 3.58
N GLN A 88 -10.65 -4.45 2.86
CA GLN A 88 -11.95 -3.86 3.23
C GLN A 88 -11.95 -3.34 4.68
N PHE A 89 -10.78 -3.05 5.27
CA PHE A 89 -10.71 -2.49 6.62
C PHE A 89 -11.10 -1.02 6.48
N PRO A 90 -12.24 -0.58 7.05
CA PRO A 90 -12.63 0.80 6.94
C PRO A 90 -11.80 1.57 7.98
N VAL A 91 -10.52 1.82 7.66
CA VAL A 91 -9.60 2.61 8.51
C VAL A 91 -10.20 4.00 8.74
N TRP A 92 -10.96 4.51 7.76
CA TRP A 92 -11.79 5.70 7.91
C TRP A 92 -12.81 5.59 9.04
N GLU A 93 -13.42 4.42 9.25
CA GLU A 93 -14.37 4.20 10.34
C GLU A 93 -13.66 4.14 11.69
N TYR A 94 -12.49 3.49 11.75
CA TYR A 94 -11.67 3.47 12.97
C TYR A 94 -11.16 4.88 13.33
N LEU A 95 -10.66 5.65 12.35
CA LEU A 95 -10.25 7.04 12.53
C LEU A 95 -11.44 7.96 12.86
N ARG A 96 -12.62 7.70 12.29
CA ARG A 96 -13.86 8.43 12.61
C ARG A 96 -14.25 8.22 14.07
N ILE A 97 -14.23 6.99 14.54
CA ILE A 97 -14.53 6.64 15.95
C ILE A 97 -13.49 7.25 16.88
N GLY A 98 -12.20 7.16 16.53
CA GLY A 98 -11.11 7.79 17.30
C GLY A 98 -11.26 9.31 17.37
N ARG A 99 -11.57 9.96 16.26
CA ARG A 99 -11.83 11.41 16.20
C ARG A 99 -13.06 11.81 17.00
N GLN A 100 -14.16 11.07 16.92
CA GLN A 100 -15.36 11.31 17.74
C GLN A 100 -15.07 11.17 19.24
N ARG A 101 -14.20 10.24 19.62
CA ARG A 101 -13.79 10.05 21.02
C ARG A 101 -12.89 11.16 21.56
N ILE A 102 -12.13 11.82 20.69
CA ILE A 102 -11.24 12.95 21.05
C ILE A 102 -12.01 14.28 21.00
N LEU A 103 -12.92 14.47 20.03
CA LEU A 103 -13.73 15.68 19.87
C LEU A 103 -15.00 15.69 20.75
N GLY A 104 -15.42 14.53 21.25
CA GLY A 104 -16.59 14.36 22.13
C GLY A 104 -16.30 14.54 23.62
N ARG A 105 -15.20 15.22 23.98
CA ARG A 105 -14.97 15.78 25.31
C ARG A 105 -15.04 17.29 25.24
#